data_AF-A0A9E8N6E7-F1
#
_entry.id   AF-A0A9E8N6E7-F1
#
_cell.length_a   1.000
_cell.length_b   1.000
_cell.length_c   1.000
_cell.angle_alpha   90.00
_cell.angle_beta   90.00
_cell.angle_gamma   90.00
#
_symmetry.space_group_name_H-M   'P 1'
#
loop_
_entity.id
_entity.type
_entity.pdbx_description
1 polymer ?
#
loop_
_entity_poly.entity_id
_entity_poly.type
_entity_poly.pdbx_seq_one_letter_code
_entity_poly.pdbx_strand_id
1 'polypeptide(L)'
;MVTLRVEVEEEKDLSILRKVLTELGLKFSFDEKEHVFESLSDAAIYGIQEGLNDLENGRVHSHENAKLRLNDKISEMRVKYAGQ
;
A
#
# COMPACT_ATOMS: atom_id res chain seq x y z
N MET A 1 -10.79 -33.47 -0.19
CA MET A 1 -10.89 -32.17 -0.89
C MET A 1 -9.74 -32.11 -1.86
N VAL A 2 -10.01 -31.89 -3.15
CA VAL A 2 -9.00 -31.85 -4.21
C VAL A 2 -8.96 -30.42 -4.73
N THR A 3 -7.76 -29.83 -4.79
CA THR A 3 -7.53 -28.48 -5.31
C THR A 3 -6.64 -28.60 -6.53
N LEU A 4 -7.06 -28.03 -7.65
CA LEU A 4 -6.30 -27.99 -8.90
C LEU A 4 -5.74 -26.58 -9.08
N ARG A 5 -4.44 -26.48 -9.38
CA ARG A 5 -3.79 -25.23 -9.78
C ARG A 5 -3.59 -25.26 -11.29
N VAL A 6 -4.09 -24.23 -11.97
CA VAL A 6 -4.00 -24.08 -13.42
C VAL A 6 -3.28 -22.77 -13.69
N GLU A 7 -2.24 -22.84 -14.53
CA GLU A 7 -1.53 -21.68 -15.03
C GLU A 7 -2.13 -21.29 -16.38
N VAL A 8 -2.41 -20.00 -16.58
CA VAL A 8 -3.06 -19.48 -17.79
C VAL A 8 -2.10 -18.48 -18.42
N GLU A 9 -1.64 -18.77 -19.64
CA GLU A 9 -0.66 -17.95 -20.35
C GLU A 9 -1.29 -16.71 -21.01
N GLU A 10 -2.57 -16.80 -21.42
CA GLU A 10 -3.26 -15.73 -22.14
C GLU A 10 -4.41 -15.14 -21.31
N GLU A 11 -4.31 -13.84 -20.96
CA GLU A 11 -5.26 -13.13 -20.10
C GLU A 11 -6.70 -13.12 -20.66
N LYS A 12 -6.84 -13.15 -21.99
CA LYS A 12 -8.16 -13.18 -22.67
C LYS A 12 -9.01 -14.39 -22.25
N ASP A 13 -8.36 -15.49 -21.87
CA ASP A 13 -9.02 -16.75 -21.53
C ASP A 13 -9.51 -16.81 -20.08
N LEU A 14 -9.07 -15.88 -19.21
CA LEU A 14 -9.52 -15.83 -17.81
C LEU A 14 -11.02 -15.55 -17.69
N SER A 15 -11.56 -14.70 -18.56
CA SER A 15 -12.98 -14.35 -18.57
C SER A 15 -13.87 -15.56 -18.90
N ILE A 16 -13.44 -16.37 -19.86
CA ILE A 16 -14.11 -17.61 -20.29
C ILE A 16 -13.98 -18.66 -19.19
N LEU A 17 -12.78 -18.83 -18.64
CA LEU A 17 -12.51 -19.79 -17.57
C LEU A 17 -13.35 -19.49 -16.33
N ARG A 18 -13.46 -18.21 -15.94
CA ARG A 18 -14.32 -17.78 -14.83
C ARG A 18 -15.77 -18.21 -15.02
N LYS A 19 -16.30 -18.01 -16.22
CA LYS A 19 -17.69 -18.35 -16.55
C LYS A 19 -17.91 -19.86 -16.42
N VAL A 20 -17.04 -20.66 -17.01
CA VAL A 20 -17.13 -22.14 -16.97
C VAL A 20 -17.03 -22.65 -15.53
N LEU A 21 -16.06 -22.18 -14.74
CA LEU A 21 -15.90 -22.63 -13.34
C LEU A 21 -17.10 -22.25 -12.46
N THR A 22 -17.73 -21.11 -12.74
CA THR A 22 -18.95 -20.66 -12.05
C THR A 22 -20.15 -21.52 -12.43
N GLU A 23 -20.34 -21.82 -13.71
CA GLU A 23 -21.42 -22.71 -14.20
C GLU A 23 -21.31 -24.13 -13.63
N LEU A 24 -20.08 -24.61 -13.39
CA LEU A 24 -19.82 -25.90 -12.76
C LEU A 24 -19.99 -25.89 -11.23
N GLY A 25 -20.29 -24.74 -10.61
CA GLY A 25 -20.48 -24.60 -9.16
C GLY A 25 -19.20 -24.80 -8.35
N LEU A 26 -18.03 -24.64 -8.97
CA LEU A 26 -16.74 -24.80 -8.31
C LEU A 26 -16.36 -23.54 -7.55
N LYS A 27 -15.68 -23.69 -6.42
CA LYS A 27 -15.05 -22.58 -5.70
C LYS A 27 -13.65 -22.37 -6.27
N PHE A 28 -13.36 -21.16 -6.73
CA PHE A 28 -12.06 -20.79 -7.31
C PHE A 28 -11.63 -19.39 -6.86
N SER A 29 -10.34 -19.11 -6.94
CA SER A 29 -9.72 -17.81 -6.70
C SER A 29 -8.65 -17.57 -7.75
N PHE A 30 -8.55 -16.35 -8.25
CA PHE A 30 -7.42 -15.93 -9.08
C PHE A 30 -6.31 -15.46 -8.16
N ASP A 31 -5.12 -16.02 -8.34
CA ASP A 31 -3.89 -15.54 -7.73
C ASP A 31 -3.25 -14.60 -8.76
N GLU A 32 -3.86 -13.42 -8.91
CA GLU A 32 -3.22 -12.32 -9.62
C GLU A 32 -2.06 -11.87 -8.73
N LYS A 33 -0.91 -12.52 -8.90
CA LYS A 33 0.34 -11.94 -8.42
C LYS A 33 0.54 -10.67 -9.22
N GLU A 34 -0.02 -9.59 -8.70
CA GLU A 34 0.28 -8.27 -9.19
C GLU A 34 1.79 -8.10 -8.95
N HIS A 35 2.55 -8.26 -10.02
CA HIS A 35 4.01 -8.19 -10.04
C HIS A 35 4.48 -6.73 -9.88
N VAL A 36 3.88 -5.98 -8.96
CA VAL A 36 4.12 -4.55 -8.70
C VAL A 36 5.60 -4.30 -8.37
N PHE A 37 6.30 -5.32 -7.87
CA PHE A 37 7.71 -5.24 -7.48
C PHE A 37 8.67 -6.08 -8.34
N GLU A 38 8.21 -6.87 -9.32
CA GLU A 38 9.14 -7.74 -10.08
C GLU A 38 10.08 -6.98 -11.02
N SER A 39 9.73 -5.74 -11.37
CA SER A 39 10.59 -4.86 -12.16
C SER A 39 11.44 -3.92 -11.29
N LEU A 40 11.27 -3.96 -9.97
CA LEU A 40 12.00 -3.10 -9.04
C LEU A 40 13.24 -3.83 -8.53
N SER A 41 14.38 -3.12 -8.49
CA SER A 41 15.59 -3.66 -7.86
C SER A 41 15.38 -3.82 -6.36
N ASP A 42 16.15 -4.72 -5.73
CA ASP A 42 16.12 -4.91 -4.27
C ASP A 42 16.35 -3.60 -3.51
N ALA A 43 17.21 -2.72 -4.05
CA ALA A 43 17.46 -1.40 -3.49
C ALA A 43 16.22 -0.48 -3.56
N ALA A 44 15.43 -0.56 -4.63
CA ALA A 44 14.19 0.19 -4.75
C ALA A 44 13.11 -0.34 -3.81
N ILE A 45 12.99 -1.67 -3.67
CA ILE A 45 12.08 -2.32 -2.72
C ILE A 45 12.43 -1.89 -1.28
N TYR A 46 13.72 -1.96 -0.92
CA TYR A 46 14.21 -1.51 0.39
C TYR A 46 13.87 -0.03 0.64
N GLY A 47 14.11 0.84 -0.34
CA GLY A 47 13.81 2.28 -0.22
C GLY A 47 12.32 2.57 -0.03
N ILE A 48 11.44 1.84 -0.73
CA ILE A 48 9.99 1.95 -0.55
C ILE A 48 9.58 1.51 0.85
N GLN A 49 10.11 0.38 1.33
CA GLN A 49 9.79 -0.16 2.65
C GLN A 49 10.23 0.79 3.77
N GLU A 50 11.43 1.37 3.67
CA GLU A 50 11.89 2.38 4.62
C GLU A 50 11.04 3.65 4.57
N GLY A 51 10.64 4.11 3.38
CA GLY A 51 9.75 5.27 3.24
C GLY A 51 8.37 5.05 3.86
N LEU A 52 7.80 3.85 3.72
CA LEU A 52 6.54 3.47 4.37
C LEU A 52 6.71 3.38 5.89
N ASN A 53 7.81 2.81 6.36
CA ASN A 53 8.14 2.74 7.79
C ASN A 53 8.30 4.15 8.40
N ASP A 54 8.92 5.08 7.67
CA ASP A 54 9.02 6.49 8.09
C ASP A 54 7.66 7.19 8.14
N LEU A 55 6.75 6.85 7.22
CA LEU A 55 5.38 7.36 7.25
C LEU A 55 4.60 6.81 8.46
N GLU A 56 4.65 5.50 8.71
CA GLU A 56 3.98 4.85 9.84
C GLU A 56 4.48 5.35 11.19
N ASN A 57 5.80 5.54 11.32
CA ASN A 57 6.41 6.10 12.52
C ASN A 57 6.23 7.63 12.64
N GLY A 58 5.52 8.26 11.71
CA GLY A 58 5.29 9.71 11.69
C GLY A 58 6.58 10.52 11.57
N ARG A 59 7.65 9.94 11.01
CA ARG A 59 8.92 10.64 10.71
C ARG A 59 8.80 11.48 9.45
N VAL A 60 7.86 11.14 8.56
CA VAL A 60 7.47 12.00 7.43
C VAL A 60 6.30 12.88 7.87
N HIS A 61 6.49 14.20 7.81
CA HIS A 61 5.44 15.17 8.05
C HIS A 61 5.06 15.88 6.75
N SER A 62 3.76 15.98 6.48
CA SER A 62 3.29 16.86 5.40
C SER A 62 3.61 18.31 5.72
N HIS A 63 3.63 19.15 4.68
CA HIS A 63 3.80 20.61 4.85
C HIS A 63 2.77 21.19 5.83
N GLU A 64 1.52 20.74 5.74
CA GLU A 64 0.45 21.17 6.66
C GLU A 64 0.71 20.71 8.10
N ASN A 65 1.15 19.47 8.30
CA ASN A 65 1.49 18.98 9.65
C ASN A 65 2.65 19.78 10.27
N ALA A 66 3.66 20.13 9.46
CA ALA A 66 4.77 20.97 9.92
C ALA A 66 4.29 22.38 10.30
N LYS A 67 3.41 22.98 9.48
CA LYS A 67 2.85 24.31 9.72
C LYS A 67 1.98 24.37 10.96
N LEU A 68 1.12 23.37 11.20
CA LEU A 68 0.34 23.25 12.43
C LEU A 68 1.24 23.22 13.65
N ARG A 69 2.26 22.36 13.63
CA ARG A 69 3.21 22.21 14.73
C ARG A 69 3.99 23.49 15.03
N LEU A 70 4.35 24.26 14.00
CA LEU A 70 4.97 25.58 14.16
C LEU A 70 4.02 26.60 14.80
N ASN A 71 2.76 26.65 14.36
CA ASN A 71 1.76 27.56 14.93
C ASN A 71 1.45 27.24 16.39
N ASP A 72 1.36 25.96 16.74
CA ASP A 72 1.20 25.51 18.13
C ASP A 72 2.39 25.97 18.97
N LYS A 73 3.62 25.80 18.45
CA LYS A 73 4.82 26.23 19.17
C LYS A 73 4.91 27.73 19.35
N ILE A 74 4.52 28.50 18.34
CA ILE A 74 4.44 29.97 18.43
C ILE A 74 3.42 30.38 19.49
N SER A 75 2.27 29.70 19.56
CA SER A 75 1.22 29.97 20.53
C SER A 75 1.67 29.66 21.96
N GLU A 76 2.31 28.50 22.18
CA GLU A 76 2.95 28.16 23.46
C GLU A 76 3.95 29.24 23.90
N MET A 77 4.82 29.67 22.99
CA MET A 77 5.81 30.71 23.31
C MET A 77 5.13 32.05 23.62
N ARG A 78 4.10 32.46 22.88
CA ARG A 78 3.35 33.68 23.18
C ARG A 78 2.75 33.64 24.58
N VAL A 79 2.13 32.53 24.98
CA VAL A 79 1.60 32.39 26.35
C VAL A 79 2.73 32.48 27.38
N LYS A 80 3.87 31.81 27.13
CA LYS A 80 5.02 31.81 28.04
C LYS A 80 5.66 33.18 28.22
N TYR A 81 5.71 34.00 27.17
CA TYR A 81 6.38 35.31 27.19
C TYR A 81 5.44 36.51 27.35
N ALA A 82 4.12 36.35 27.18
CA ALA A 82 3.14 37.42 27.44
C ALA A 82 2.67 37.45 28.91
N GLY A 83 3.01 36.43 29.71
CA GLY A 83 2.75 36.37 31.15
C GLY A 83 3.93 36.81 32.03
N GLN A 84 4.99 37.41 31.46
CA GLN A 84 6.11 38.04 32.17
C GLN A 84 6.04 39.56 32.06
#